data_AF-A0A0Q7S8F7-F1
#
_entry.id   AF-A0A0Q7S8F7-F1
#
_cell.length_a   1.000
_cell.length_b   1.000
_cell.length_c   1.000
_cell.angle_alpha   90.00
_cell.angle_beta   90.00
_cell.angle_gamma   90.00
#
_symmetry.space_group_name_H-M   'P 1'
#
loop_
_entity.id
_entity.type
_entity.pdbx_description
1 polymer ?
#
loop_
_entity_poly.entity_id
_entity_poly.type
_entity_poly.pdbx_seq_one_letter_code
_entity_poly.pdbx_strand_id
1 'polypeptide(L)'
;MMGPSIAAFIAEQRELLDRLDRFAATPDYRRLLASIAPLAAGDLEPWLGQWLITPSFGLGERPIDLVQQGRLEIVEQLLGRIGGGVVS
;
A
#
# COMPACT_ATOMS: atom_id res chain seq x y z
N MET A 1 -1.15 29.28 -9.58
CA MET A 1 -0.49 27.97 -9.45
C MET A 1 -1.05 27.09 -10.56
N MET A 2 -0.33 26.90 -11.67
CA MET A 2 -0.78 25.95 -12.70
C MET A 2 -0.62 24.54 -12.13
N GLY A 3 -1.70 23.78 -12.07
CA GLY A 3 -1.65 22.38 -11.66
C GLY A 3 -0.71 21.56 -12.57
N PRO A 4 -0.29 20.37 -12.12
CA PRO A 4 0.51 19.49 -12.97
C PRO A 4 -0.21 19.22 -14.29
N SER A 5 0.53 19.20 -15.39
CA SER A 5 -0.03 18.86 -16.70
C SER A 5 -0.56 17.42 -16.68
N ILE A 6 -1.53 17.09 -17.55
CA ILE A 6 -2.03 15.71 -17.67
C ILE A 6 -0.88 14.74 -17.94
N ALA A 7 0.13 15.14 -18.72
CA ALA A 7 1.33 14.35 -18.96
C ALA A 7 2.11 14.06 -17.66
N ALA A 8 2.29 15.06 -16.78
CA ALA A 8 2.94 14.86 -15.49
C ALA A 8 2.14 13.93 -14.57
N PHE A 9 0.82 14.09 -14.52
CA PHE A 9 -0.07 13.19 -13.78
C PHE A 9 0.05 11.74 -14.26
N ILE A 10 -0.02 11.51 -15.58
CA ILE A 10 0.12 10.17 -16.16
C ILE A 10 1.50 9.57 -15.85
N ALA A 11 2.56 10.36 -15.93
CA ALA A 11 3.91 9.90 -15.60
C ALA A 11 4.01 9.44 -14.14
N GLU A 12 3.45 10.22 -13.20
CA GLU A 12 3.41 9.86 -11.78
C GLU A 12 2.61 8.58 -11.53
N GLN A 13 1.45 8.40 -12.20
CA GLN A 13 0.66 7.17 -12.07
C GLN A 13 1.41 5.94 -12.57
N ARG A 14 2.15 6.06 -13.68
CA ARG A 14 2.98 4.95 -14.20
C ARG A 14 4.09 4.58 -13.24
N GLU A 15 4.81 5.58 -12.72
CA GLU A 15 5.86 5.34 -11.74
C GLU A 15 5.31 4.64 -10.49
N LEU A 16 4.13 5.05 -10.01
CA LEU A 16 3.49 4.43 -8.85
C LEU A 16 3.14 2.95 -9.11
N LEU A 17 2.60 2.63 -10.28
CA LEU A 17 2.29 1.25 -10.66
C LEU A 17 3.56 0.40 -10.82
N ASP A 18 4.62 0.96 -11.43
CA ASP A 18 5.92 0.28 -11.56
C ASP A 18 6.57 0.00 -10.20
N ARG A 19 6.35 0.89 -9.21
CA ARG A 19 6.80 0.67 -7.83
C ARG A 19 6.00 -0.45 -7.17
N LEU A 20 4.69 -0.50 -7.38
CA LEU A 20 3.82 -1.55 -6.84
C LEU A 20 4.18 -2.92 -7.43
N ASP A 21 4.38 -3.00 -8.74
CA ASP A 21 4.77 -4.23 -9.44
C ASP A 21 6.11 -4.78 -8.90
N ARG A 22 7.13 -3.91 -8.79
CA ARG A 22 8.41 -4.28 -8.19
C ARG A 22 8.27 -4.75 -6.76
N PHE A 23 7.42 -4.10 -5.95
CA PHE A 23 7.20 -4.52 -4.57
C PHE A 23 6.48 -5.87 -4.50
N ALA A 24 5.48 -6.11 -5.35
CA ALA A 24 4.73 -7.37 -5.40
C ALA A 24 5.64 -8.60 -5.63
N ALA A 25 6.74 -8.43 -6.35
CA ALA A 25 7.74 -9.47 -6.58
C ALA A 25 8.61 -9.81 -5.34
N THR A 26 8.56 -9.01 -4.27
CA THR A 26 9.44 -9.17 -3.10
C THR A 26 8.91 -10.17 -2.05
N PRO A 27 9.80 -10.74 -1.21
CA PRO A 27 9.38 -11.51 -0.04
C PRO A 27 8.57 -10.70 0.98
N ASP A 28 8.83 -9.40 1.09
CA ASP A 28 8.15 -8.52 2.03
C ASP A 28 6.67 -8.33 1.66
N TYR A 29 6.35 -8.26 0.37
CA TYR A 29 4.96 -8.26 -0.08
C TYR A 29 4.22 -9.55 0.32
N ARG A 30 4.86 -10.71 0.15
CA ARG A 30 4.28 -11.99 0.57
C ARG A 30 4.07 -12.06 2.07
N ARG A 31 5.00 -11.50 2.86
CA ARG A 31 4.85 -11.37 4.32
C ARG A 31 3.63 -10.50 4.66
N LEU A 32 3.48 -9.37 3.98
CA LEU A 32 2.37 -8.44 4.17
C LEU A 32 1.02 -9.08 3.81
N LEU A 33 0.94 -9.81 2.70
CA LEU A 33 -0.26 -10.53 2.30
C LEU A 33 -0.63 -11.63 3.29
N ALA A 34 0.37 -12.36 3.80
CA ALA A 34 0.16 -13.39 4.81
C ALA A 34 -0.33 -12.83 6.16
N SER A 35 0.07 -11.61 6.54
CA SER A 35 -0.36 -11.00 7.79
C SER A 35 -1.83 -10.55 7.77
N ILE A 36 -2.36 -10.23 6.59
CA ILE A 36 -3.77 -9.83 6.41
C ILE A 36 -4.69 -10.99 6.05
N ALA A 37 -4.16 -12.12 5.59
CA ALA A 37 -4.95 -13.31 5.24
C ALA A 37 -5.96 -13.75 6.34
N PRO A 38 -5.65 -13.64 7.65
CA PRO A 38 -6.62 -13.97 8.70
C PRO A 38 -7.77 -12.96 8.87
N LEU A 39 -7.67 -11.75 8.30
CA LEU A 39 -8.59 -10.64 8.59
C LEU A 39 -9.91 -10.73 7.81
N ALA A 40 -9.95 -11.45 6.69
CA ALA A 40 -11.16 -11.60 5.90
C ALA A 40 -11.12 -12.86 5.04
N ALA A 41 -12.29 -13.42 4.75
CA ALA A 41 -12.43 -14.52 3.81
C ALA A 41 -12.38 -13.98 2.37
N GLY A 42 -11.48 -14.53 1.56
CA GLY A 42 -11.35 -14.20 0.14
C GLY A 42 -9.95 -13.77 -0.25
N ASP A 43 -9.80 -13.37 -1.52
CA ASP A 43 -8.56 -12.81 -2.03
C ASP A 43 -8.43 -11.33 -1.65
N LEU A 44 -7.45 -11.03 -0.82
CA LEU A 44 -7.15 -9.67 -0.34
C LEU A 44 -6.05 -8.98 -1.16
N GLU A 45 -5.44 -9.68 -2.13
CA GLU A 45 -4.37 -9.15 -2.95
C GLU A 45 -4.78 -7.86 -3.70
N PRO A 46 -5.98 -7.79 -4.34
CA PRO A 46 -6.41 -6.58 -5.03
C PRO A 46 -6.61 -5.39 -4.08
N TRP A 47 -7.21 -5.66 -2.91
CA TRP A 47 -7.42 -4.63 -1.89
C TRP A 47 -6.09 -4.11 -1.34
N LEU A 48 -5.14 -5.01 -1.04
CA LEU A 48 -3.83 -4.65 -0.54
C LEU A 48 -3.06 -3.79 -1.56
N GLY A 49 -3.10 -4.18 -2.85
CA GLY A 49 -2.47 -3.41 -3.92
C GLY A 49 -3.01 -1.99 -4.00
N GLN A 50 -4.34 -1.82 -3.98
CA GLN A 50 -4.97 -0.50 -3.99
C GLN A 50 -4.61 0.32 -2.74
N TRP A 51 -4.63 -0.32 -1.56
CA TRP A 51 -4.34 0.35 -0.30
C TRP A 51 -2.89 0.86 -0.25
N LEU A 52 -1.93 0.07 -0.74
CA LEU A 52 -0.51 0.44 -0.76
C LEU A 52 -0.22 1.72 -1.55
N ILE A 53 -0.97 1.98 -2.62
CA ILE A 53 -0.77 3.14 -3.50
C ILE A 53 -1.69 4.32 -3.19
N THR A 54 -2.63 4.16 -2.25
CA THR A 54 -3.54 5.22 -1.82
C THR A 54 -2.96 5.93 -0.60
N PRO A 55 -3.00 7.28 -0.53
CA PRO A 55 -2.60 8.00 0.67
C PRO A 55 -3.39 7.51 1.88
N SER A 56 -2.69 7.11 2.94
CA SER A 56 -3.34 6.65 4.16
C SER A 56 -3.46 7.80 5.15
N PHE A 57 -4.69 8.07 5.62
CA PHE A 57 -4.98 9.15 6.57
C PHE A 57 -4.15 9.06 7.87
N GLY A 58 -3.67 7.87 8.26
CA GLY A 58 -2.84 7.68 9.44
C GLY A 58 -1.33 7.89 9.24
N LEU A 59 -0.86 8.01 7.99
CA LEU A 59 0.58 8.10 7.66
C LEU A 59 0.97 9.45 7.08
N GLY A 60 0.02 10.18 6.45
CA GLY A 60 0.34 11.39 5.68
C GLY A 60 1.07 11.12 4.37
N GLU A 61 1.38 9.86 4.06
CA GLU A 61 1.98 9.37 2.80
C GLU A 61 1.33 8.06 2.36
N ARG A 62 1.74 7.52 1.19
CA ARG A 62 1.25 6.21 0.73
C ARG A 62 2.05 5.11 1.42
N PRO A 63 1.42 3.99 1.84
CA PRO A 63 2.15 2.89 2.47
C PRO A 63 3.33 2.36 1.63
N ILE A 64 3.22 2.37 0.30
CA ILE A 64 4.33 1.97 -0.59
C ILE A 64 5.57 2.87 -0.48
N ASP A 65 5.40 4.15 -0.12
CA ASP A 65 6.51 5.08 0.12
C ASP A 65 7.31 4.64 1.36
N LEU A 66 6.64 4.21 2.43
CA LEU A 66 7.26 3.70 3.66
C LEU A 66 8.00 2.38 3.45
N VAL A 67 7.39 1.45 2.72
CA VAL A 67 8.03 0.17 2.40
C VAL A 67 9.35 0.39 1.68
N GLN A 68 9.40 1.31 0.72
CA GLN A 68 10.63 1.61 -0.02
C GLN A 68 11.70 2.31 0.82
N GLN A 69 11.30 2.96 1.91
CA GLN A 69 12.21 3.48 2.93
C GLN A 69 12.69 2.40 3.91
N GLY A 70 12.30 1.13 3.71
CA GLY A 70 12.65 0.01 4.59
C GLY A 70 11.84 -0.01 5.89
N ARG A 71 10.65 0.60 5.92
CA ARG A 71 9.80 0.73 7.12
C ARG A 71 8.58 -0.19 7.07
N LEU A 72 8.80 -1.46 6.73
CA LEU A 72 7.72 -2.45 6.57
C LEU A 72 6.90 -2.63 7.85
N GLU A 73 7.55 -2.56 9.01
CA GLU A 73 6.96 -2.80 10.32
C GLU A 73 5.89 -1.76 10.67
N ILE A 74 6.02 -0.53 10.16
CA ILE A 74 5.01 0.53 10.34
C ILE A 74 3.75 0.17 9.53
N VAL A 75 3.95 -0.35 8.33
CA VAL A 75 2.86 -0.75 7.43
C VAL A 75 2.10 -1.95 8.01
N GLU A 76 2.82 -2.95 8.54
CA GLU A 76 2.24 -4.10 9.23
C GLU A 76 1.43 -3.69 10.46
N GLN A 77 1.96 -2.79 11.29
CA GLN A 77 1.23 -2.25 12.45
C GLN A 77 -0.07 -1.54 12.05
N LEU A 78 -0.05 -0.79 10.95
CA LEU A 78 -1.23 -0.09 10.45
C LEU A 78 -2.28 -1.06 9.93
N LEU A 79 -1.88 -2.10 9.19
CA LEU A 79 -2.78 -3.17 8.75
C LEU A 79 -3.40 -3.90 9.95
N GLY A 80 -2.61 -4.15 11.00
CA GLY A 80 -3.12 -4.72 12.25
C GLY A 80 -4.18 -3.85 12.92
N ARG A 81 -4.03 -2.51 12.90
CA ARG A 81 -5.06 -1.59 13.40
C ARG A 81 -6.32 -1.59 12.55
N ILE A 82 -6.20 -1.67 11.23
CA ILE A 82 -7.34 -1.77 10.31
C ILE A 82 -8.11 -3.07 10.59
N GLY A 83 -7.41 -4.19 10.71
CA GLY A 83 -8.02 -5.49 11.03
C GLY A 83 -8.68 -5.55 12.41
N GLY A 84 -8.04 -4.93 13.42
CA GLY A 84 -8.59 -4.85 14.78
C GLY A 84 -9.77 -3.88 14.92
N GLY A 85 -9.87 -2.86 14.06
CA GLY A 85 -10.93 -1.85 14.07
C GLY A 85 -12.23 -2.25 13.37
N VAL A 86 -12.26 -3.40 12.68
CA VAL A 86 -13.49 -3.96 12.07
C VAL A 86 -14.37 -4.67 13.11
N VAL A 87 -13.86 -4.85 14.34
CA VAL A 87 -14.63 -5.38 15.50
C VAL A 87 -14.90 -4.24 16.49
N SER A 88 -15.72 -3.27 16.10
CA SER A 88 -16.39 -2.34 17.03
C SER A 88 -17.68 -1.82 16.41
#